data_AF-A0A7V8E506-F1
#
_entry.id   AF-A0A7V8E506-F1
#
_cell.length_a   1.000
_cell.length_b   1.000
_cell.length_c   1.000
_cell.angle_alpha   90.00
_cell.angle_beta   90.00
_cell.angle_gamma   90.00
#
_symmetry.space_group_name_H-M   'P 1'
#
loop_
_entity.id
_entity.type
_entity.pdbx_description
1 polymer ?
#
loop_
_entity_poly.entity_id
_entity_poly.type
_entity_poly.pdbx_seq_one_letter_code
_entity_poly.pdbx_strand_id
1 'polypeptide(L)'
;MEIVRDQELLDWRGATLCCFCEARPPVHGKSCVVSLSKVTDGEGGRLRTLESTVLVPRCAECRAGHMRVMTIGLTVALLGAVAAFLVFVVWKPIDMPGWAMGTLVFLGLAPGCVMIGGAFGLPAGQKPERDAESFSSVMEMKRGGWQIKGSTPKQPGQ
;
A
#
# COMPACT_ATOMS: atom_id res chain seq x y z
N MET A 1 3.16 11.25 -22.60
CA MET A 1 2.76 10.29 -21.55
C MET A 1 1.29 10.01 -21.81
N GLU A 2 0.99 8.89 -22.45
CA GLU A 2 -0.35 8.55 -22.90
C GLU A 2 -0.97 7.65 -21.83
N ILE A 3 -1.86 8.22 -21.02
CA ILE A 3 -2.55 7.50 -19.95
C ILE A 3 -3.73 6.79 -20.60
N VAL A 4 -3.58 5.50 -20.86
CA VAL A 4 -4.69 4.64 -21.31
C VAL A 4 -5.74 4.61 -20.19
N ARG A 5 -6.83 5.36 -20.38
CA ARG A 5 -7.84 5.67 -19.34
C ARG A 5 -9.12 4.83 -19.46
N ASP A 6 -9.10 3.78 -20.27
CA ASP A 6 -10.32 3.05 -20.67
C ASP A 6 -10.57 1.72 -19.94
N GLN A 7 -9.68 1.26 -19.07
CA GLN A 7 -9.89 0.03 -18.27
C GLN A 7 -10.63 0.25 -16.94
N GLU A 8 -11.05 1.47 -16.61
CA GLU A 8 -11.68 1.81 -15.31
C GLU A 8 -13.07 1.19 -15.08
N LEU A 9 -13.72 0.61 -16.08
CA LEU A 9 -15.18 0.33 -16.03
C LEU A 9 -15.62 -1.14 -16.05
N LEU A 10 -14.73 -2.08 -16.34
CA LEU A 10 -15.16 -3.43 -16.69
C LEU A 10 -15.39 -4.39 -15.50
N ASP A 11 -14.73 -4.21 -14.35
CA ASP A 11 -14.78 -5.24 -13.30
C ASP A 11 -15.62 -4.93 -12.06
N TRP A 12 -16.06 -3.68 -11.88
CA TRP A 12 -16.96 -3.33 -10.78
C TRP A 12 -18.35 -3.96 -10.89
N ARG A 13 -18.79 -4.30 -12.11
CA ARG A 13 -20.15 -4.79 -12.36
C ARG A 13 -20.33 -6.28 -12.02
N GLY A 14 -19.24 -7.05 -11.90
CA GLY A 14 -19.30 -8.48 -11.59
C GLY A 14 -19.23 -8.81 -10.09
N ALA A 15 -18.67 -7.91 -9.27
CA ALA A 15 -18.43 -8.18 -7.86
C ALA A 15 -19.68 -7.95 -6.99
N THR A 16 -20.23 -9.04 -6.45
CA THR A 16 -21.37 -9.00 -5.52
C THR A 16 -20.95 -8.73 -4.07
N LEU A 17 -19.68 -8.99 -3.74
CA LEU A 17 -19.13 -8.90 -2.39
C LEU A 17 -17.83 -8.10 -2.34
N CYS A 18 -17.59 -7.48 -1.18
CA CYS A 18 -16.36 -6.78 -0.84
C CYS A 18 -15.18 -7.76 -0.80
N CYS A 19 -14.08 -7.43 -1.50
CA CYS A 19 -12.87 -8.26 -1.52
C CYS A 19 -12.21 -8.43 -0.13
N PHE A 20 -12.47 -7.51 0.80
CA PHE A 20 -11.78 -7.47 2.08
C PHE A 20 -12.51 -8.19 3.21
N CYS A 21 -13.84 -8.21 3.21
CA CYS A 21 -14.62 -8.88 4.25
C CYS A 21 -15.52 -9.99 3.73
N GLU A 22 -15.71 -10.10 2.41
CA GLU A 22 -16.53 -11.13 1.74
C GLU A 22 -17.98 -11.24 2.25
N ALA A 23 -18.45 -10.25 3.02
CA ALA A 23 -19.74 -10.32 3.71
C ALA A 23 -20.75 -9.26 3.23
N ARG A 24 -20.29 -8.19 2.58
CA ARG A 24 -21.12 -7.03 2.24
C ARG A 24 -20.91 -6.58 0.80
N PRO A 25 -21.92 -5.98 0.16
CA PRO A 25 -21.76 -5.46 -1.19
C PRO A 25 -20.75 -4.30 -1.23
N PRO A 26 -19.99 -4.17 -2.32
CA PRO A 26 -19.07 -3.06 -2.51
C PRO A 26 -19.83 -1.76 -2.79
N VAL A 27 -19.22 -0.62 -2.46
CA VAL A 27 -19.85 0.71 -2.59
C VAL A 27 -19.08 1.55 -3.60
N HIS A 28 -19.78 2.14 -4.56
CA HIS A 28 -19.17 2.97 -5.59
C HIS A 28 -18.30 4.10 -5.00
N GLY A 29 -17.12 4.34 -5.58
CA GLY A 29 -16.16 5.33 -5.10
C GLY A 29 -15.47 4.97 -3.77
N LYS A 30 -15.63 3.73 -3.28
CA LYS A 30 -14.95 3.21 -2.08
C LYS A 30 -13.89 2.16 -2.41
N SER A 31 -13.58 1.91 -3.68
CA SER A 31 -12.55 0.96 -4.14
C SER A 31 -11.20 1.15 -3.46
N CYS A 32 -10.43 0.07 -3.43
CA CYS A 32 -8.97 0.14 -3.30
C CYS A 32 -8.38 0.23 -4.72
N VAL A 33 -7.38 1.08 -4.92
CA VAL A 33 -6.74 1.27 -6.24
C VAL A 33 -5.42 0.51 -6.24
N VAL A 34 -5.27 -0.43 -7.16
CA VAL A 34 -4.02 -1.15 -7.38
C VAL A 34 -3.38 -0.63 -8.65
N SER A 35 -2.26 0.08 -8.50
CA SER A 35 -1.47 0.59 -9.61
C SER A 35 -0.53 -0.48 -10.14
N LEU A 36 -0.55 -0.70 -11.45
CA LEU A 36 0.24 -1.69 -12.16
C LEU A 36 1.11 -0.99 -13.21
N SER A 37 2.29 -1.54 -13.46
CA SER A 37 3.19 -1.11 -14.52
C SER A 37 3.71 -2.28 -15.33
N LYS A 38 3.98 -2.07 -16.62
CA LYS A 38 4.59 -3.06 -17.50
C LYS A 38 5.67 -2.39 -18.33
N VAL A 39 6.88 -2.96 -18.31
CA VAL A 39 7.98 -2.51 -19.17
C VAL A 39 7.84 -3.20 -20.52
N THR A 40 7.87 -2.43 -21.59
CA THR A 40 7.77 -2.91 -22.97
C THR A 40 8.82 -2.25 -23.82
N ASP A 41 9.29 -2.93 -24.86
CA ASP A 41 10.18 -2.34 -25.85
C ASP A 41 9.45 -1.27 -26.65
N GLY A 42 10.00 -0.06 -26.68
CA GLY A 42 9.55 1.03 -27.54
C GLY A 42 10.34 1.07 -28.85
N GLU A 43 9.80 1.79 -29.83
CA GLU A 43 10.51 2.06 -31.09
C GLU A 43 11.90 2.68 -30.83
N GLY A 44 12.91 2.14 -31.50
CA GLY A 44 14.30 2.59 -31.39
C GLY A 44 15.08 2.06 -30.18
N GLY A 45 14.63 0.96 -29.56
CA GLY A 45 15.37 0.31 -28.45
C GLY A 45 15.24 1.03 -27.11
N ARG A 46 14.28 1.96 -26.97
CA ARG A 46 13.98 2.63 -25.70
C ARG A 46 12.93 1.85 -24.93
N LEU A 47 13.22 1.50 -23.68
CA LEU A 47 12.22 0.93 -22.77
C LEU A 47 11.10 1.94 -22.52
N ARG A 48 9.85 1.52 -22.71
CA ARG A 48 8.64 2.27 -22.32
C ARG A 48 7.99 1.58 -21.14
N THR A 49 7.53 2.37 -20.17
CA THR A 49 6.73 1.87 -19.05
C THR A 49 5.28 2.22 -19.29
N LEU A 50 4.43 1.21 -19.40
CA LEU A 50 2.98 1.34 -19.42
C LEU A 50 2.47 1.33 -17.98
N GLU A 51 1.47 2.14 -17.69
CA GLU A 51 0.81 2.18 -16.38
C GLU A 51 -0.68 1.92 -16.55
N SER A 52 -1.26 1.17 -15.61
CA SER A 52 -2.70 0.90 -15.54
C SER A 52 -3.12 0.80 -14.07
N THR A 53 -4.41 0.97 -13.79
CA THR A 53 -4.97 0.90 -12.45
C THR A 53 -6.17 -0.04 -12.43
N VAL A 54 -6.20 -0.96 -11.47
CA VAL A 54 -7.34 -1.83 -11.22
C VAL A 54 -8.07 -1.37 -9.96
N LEU A 55 -9.39 -1.23 -10.06
CA LEU A 55 -10.24 -0.83 -8.94
C LEU A 55 -10.78 -2.10 -8.24
N VAL A 56 -10.28 -2.37 -7.04
CA VAL A 56 -10.71 -3.53 -6.25
C VAL A 56 -11.97 -3.17 -5.43
N PRO A 57 -13.05 -3.96 -5.53
CA PRO A 57 -14.34 -3.68 -4.91
C PRO A 57 -14.24 -3.75 -3.37
N ARG A 58 -14.74 -2.70 -2.71
CA ARG A 58 -14.66 -2.53 -1.26
C ARG A 58 -15.94 -1.92 -0.70
N CYS A 59 -16.37 -2.39 0.46
CA CYS A 59 -17.51 -1.82 1.19
C CYS A 59 -17.10 -0.61 2.05
N ALA A 60 -18.07 0.19 2.49
CA ALA A 60 -17.81 1.39 3.28
C ALA A 60 -17.12 1.11 4.62
N GLU A 61 -17.45 -0.01 5.28
CA GLU A 61 -16.87 -0.37 6.58
C GLU A 61 -15.42 -0.80 6.48
N CYS A 62 -15.04 -1.60 5.48
CA CYS A 62 -13.63 -1.93 5.24
C CYS A 62 -12.83 -0.67 4.92
N ARG A 63 -13.38 0.26 4.12
CA ARG A 63 -12.70 1.55 3.89
C ARG A 63 -12.51 2.32 5.20
N ALA A 64 -13.53 2.39 6.06
CA ALA A 64 -13.43 3.08 7.34
C ALA A 64 -12.44 2.41 8.30
N GLY A 65 -12.44 1.07 8.37
CA GLY A 65 -11.51 0.29 9.18
C GLY A 65 -10.06 0.50 8.75
N HIS A 66 -9.79 0.41 7.45
CA HIS A 66 -8.46 0.63 6.88
C HIS A 66 -7.98 2.07 7.09
N MET A 67 -8.84 3.06 6.85
CA MET A 67 -8.52 4.46 7.14
C MET A 67 -8.22 4.68 8.63
N ARG A 68 -8.98 4.06 9.53
CA ARG A 68 -8.75 4.16 10.98
C ARG A 68 -7.38 3.59 11.35
N VAL A 69 -7.04 2.39 10.88
CA VAL A 69 -5.73 1.77 11.16
C VAL A 69 -4.59 2.63 10.62
N MET A 70 -4.72 3.14 9.39
CA MET A 70 -3.74 4.05 8.81
C MET A 70 -3.59 5.33 9.64
N THR A 71 -4.70 5.95 10.06
CA THR A 71 -4.67 7.16 10.90
C THR A 71 -4.00 6.89 12.25
N ILE A 72 -4.37 5.80 12.93
CA ILE A 72 -3.76 5.42 14.21
C ILE A 72 -2.27 5.14 14.05
N GLY A 73 -1.89 4.35 13.04
CA GLY A 73 -0.49 4.03 12.75
C GLY A 73 0.34 5.29 12.46
N LEU A 74 -0.21 6.25 11.71
CA LEU A 74 0.43 7.53 11.44
C LEU A 74 0.56 8.38 12.71
N THR A 75 -0.47 8.42 13.56
CA THR A 75 -0.41 9.14 14.85
C THR A 75 0.66 8.54 15.76
N VAL A 76 0.73 7.22 15.86
CA VAL A 76 1.76 6.52 16.65
C VAL A 76 3.15 6.80 16.11
N ALA A 77 3.35 6.73 14.78
CA ALA A 77 4.63 7.07 14.14
C ALA A 77 5.07 8.51 14.42
N LEU A 78 4.13 9.47 14.31
CA LEU A 78 4.39 10.89 14.61
C LEU A 78 4.78 11.11 16.07
N LEU A 79 4.04 10.52 17.01
CA LEU A 79 4.36 10.62 18.43
C LEU A 79 5.73 10.01 18.74
N GLY A 80 6.06 8.86 18.15
CA GLY A 80 7.37 8.24 18.27
C GLY A 80 8.50 9.10 17.70
N ALA A 81 8.27 9.74 16.54
CA ALA A 81 9.23 10.67 15.93
C ALA A 81 9.46 11.91 16.81
N VAL A 82 8.38 12.49 17.36
CA VAL A 82 8.47 13.65 18.28
C VAL A 82 9.21 13.26 19.55
N ALA A 83 8.92 12.10 20.13
CA ALA A 83 9.62 11.61 21.31
C ALA A 83 11.13 11.42 21.04
N ALA A 84 11.49 10.79 19.92
CA ALA A 84 12.89 10.62 19.52
C ALA A 84 13.59 11.97 19.29
N PHE A 85 12.90 12.94 18.66
CA PHE A 85 13.42 14.29 18.46
C PHE A 85 13.62 15.04 19.78
N LEU A 86 12.68 14.94 20.72
CA LEU A 86 12.82 15.55 22.05
C LEU A 86 13.98 14.94 22.84
N VAL A 87 14.16 13.61 22.79
CA VAL A 87 15.35 12.97 23.37
C VAL A 87 16.61 13.54 22.73
N PHE A 88 16.67 13.65 21.40
CA PHE A 88 17.83 14.21 20.71
C PHE A 88 18.14 15.66 21.12
N VAL A 89 17.13 16.52 21.20
CA VAL A 89 17.32 17.95 21.52
C VAL A 89 17.63 18.17 23.01
N VAL A 90 16.92 17.48 23.90
CA VAL A 90 17.04 17.68 25.36
C VAL A 90 18.27 16.95 25.92
N TRP A 91 18.61 15.76 25.41
CA TRP A 91 19.74 14.94 25.90
C TRP A 91 21.04 15.15 25.11
N LYS A 92 21.16 16.24 24.37
CA LYS A 92 22.40 16.66 23.70
C LYS A 92 23.67 16.85 24.57
N PRO A 93 23.68 16.85 25.92
CA PRO A 93 24.95 16.87 26.66
C PRO A 93 25.62 15.49 26.83
N ILE A 94 25.05 14.38 26.30
CA ILE A 94 25.67 13.05 26.38
C ILE A 94 26.13 12.63 24.98
N ASP A 95 27.43 12.37 24.81
CA ASP A 95 28.01 11.80 23.58
C ASP A 95 27.42 10.41 23.32
N MET A 96 26.24 10.34 22.72
CA MET A 96 25.64 9.10 22.28
C MET A 96 26.27 8.66 20.95
N PRO A 97 26.75 7.41 20.85
CA PRO A 97 27.24 6.89 19.59
C PRO A 97 26.09 6.78 18.57
N GLY A 98 26.37 7.04 17.29
CA GLY A 98 25.35 7.15 16.24
C GLY A 98 24.42 5.93 16.10
N TRP A 99 24.89 4.72 16.43
CA TRP A 99 24.06 3.50 16.40
C TRP A 99 22.95 3.51 17.48
N ALA A 100 23.22 4.10 18.66
CA ALA A 100 22.23 4.20 19.74
C ALA A 100 21.12 5.18 19.34
N MET A 101 21.48 6.28 18.69
CA MET A 101 20.54 7.24 18.13
C MET A 101 19.67 6.62 17.02
N GLY A 102 20.29 5.87 16.10
CA GLY A 102 19.54 5.12 15.07
C GLY A 102 18.56 4.11 15.67
N THR A 103 18.95 3.42 16.75
CA THR A 103 18.10 2.46 17.45
C THR A 103 16.90 3.13 18.10
N LEU A 104 17.07 4.29 18.75
CA LEU A 104 15.97 5.04 19.36
C LEU A 104 14.95 5.53 18.32
N VAL A 105 15.43 6.06 17.19
CA VAL A 105 14.56 6.50 16.09
C VAL A 105 13.80 5.31 15.51
N PHE A 106 14.48 4.18 15.31
CA PHE A 106 13.85 2.95 14.81
C PHE A 106 12.77 2.43 15.77
N LEU A 107 13.04 2.37 17.07
CA LEU A 107 12.07 1.94 18.07
C LEU A 107 10.86 2.87 18.17
N GLY A 108 11.05 4.19 17.95
CA GLY A 108 9.95 5.15 17.90
C GLY A 108 9.06 5.01 16.67
N LEU A 109 9.66 4.74 15.49
CA LEU A 109 8.95 4.70 14.21
C LEU A 109 8.38 3.31 13.86
N ALA A 110 9.09 2.23 14.20
CA ALA A 110 8.76 0.87 13.78
C ALA A 110 7.34 0.44 14.16
N PRO A 111 6.82 0.71 15.38
CA PRO A 111 5.45 0.33 15.74
C PRO A 111 4.40 1.00 14.84
N GLY A 112 4.58 2.27 14.50
CA GLY A 112 3.68 3.00 13.62
C GLY A 112 3.72 2.47 12.18
N CYS A 113 4.91 2.16 11.66
CA CYS A 113 5.08 1.57 10.34
C CYS A 113 4.44 0.18 10.23
N VAL A 114 4.57 -0.65 11.27
CA VAL A 114 3.97 -2.00 11.31
C VAL A 114 2.43 -1.91 11.29
N MET A 115 1.84 -0.92 11.95
CA MET A 115 0.39 -0.71 11.90
C MET A 115 -0.09 -0.25 10.52
N ILE A 116 0.65 0.62 9.83
CA ILE A 116 0.24 1.15 8.52
C ILE A 116 0.22 0.06 7.44
N GLY A 117 1.15 -0.90 7.48
CA GLY A 117 1.25 -1.99 6.49
C GLY A 117 0.63 -3.33 6.89
N GLY A 118 0.21 -3.47 8.16
CA GLY A 118 -0.18 -4.74 8.74
C GLY A 118 -1.68 -4.99 8.82
N ALA A 119 -2.06 -6.23 9.16
CA ALA A 119 -3.43 -6.56 9.57
C ALA A 119 -3.73 -6.13 11.02
N PHE A 120 -2.73 -5.65 11.75
CA PHE A 120 -2.85 -5.25 13.15
C PHE A 120 -3.75 -4.02 13.28
N GLY A 121 -4.85 -4.17 14.04
CA GLY A 121 -5.83 -3.12 14.28
C GLY A 121 -7.06 -3.14 13.37
N LEU A 122 -7.09 -4.03 12.36
CA LEU A 122 -8.29 -4.22 11.56
C LEU A 122 -9.38 -4.96 12.36
N PRO A 123 -10.67 -4.63 12.16
CA PRO A 123 -11.77 -5.40 12.73
C PRO A 123 -11.72 -6.87 12.32
N ALA A 124 -12.21 -7.74 13.21
CA ALA A 124 -12.28 -9.18 12.93
C ALA A 124 -13.00 -9.46 11.59
N GLY A 125 -12.42 -10.34 10.78
CA GLY A 125 -12.94 -10.70 9.46
C GLY A 125 -12.58 -9.72 8.33
N GLN A 126 -11.80 -8.67 8.58
CA GLN A 126 -11.25 -7.81 7.52
C GLN A 126 -9.84 -8.25 7.13
N LYS A 127 -9.61 -8.35 5.83
CA LYS A 127 -8.31 -8.64 5.22
C LYS A 127 -7.48 -7.36 5.04
N PRO A 128 -6.14 -7.44 5.12
CA PRO A 128 -5.25 -6.29 4.88
C PRO A 128 -5.30 -5.79 3.43
N GLU A 129 -4.85 -4.55 3.17
CA GLU A 129 -4.87 -3.98 1.80
C GLU A 129 -4.05 -4.78 0.79
N ARG A 130 -2.98 -5.46 1.22
CA ARG A 130 -2.19 -6.35 0.36
C ARG A 130 -3.00 -7.48 -0.29
N ASP A 131 -4.15 -7.86 0.29
CA ASP A 131 -4.99 -8.91 -0.29
C ASP A 131 -5.71 -8.42 -1.56
N ALA A 132 -5.74 -7.09 -1.81
CA ALA A 132 -6.17 -6.52 -3.08
C ALA A 132 -5.34 -7.02 -4.27
N GLU A 133 -4.09 -7.42 -4.04
CA GLU A 133 -3.22 -7.98 -5.08
C GLU A 133 -3.66 -9.36 -5.58
N SER A 134 -4.47 -10.07 -4.78
CA SER A 134 -5.01 -11.39 -5.11
C SER A 134 -6.34 -11.33 -5.87
N PHE A 135 -6.87 -10.12 -6.10
CA PHE A 135 -8.10 -9.92 -6.86
C PHE A 135 -7.92 -10.41 -8.30
N SER A 136 -8.97 -11.01 -8.88
CA SER A 136 -8.90 -11.74 -10.16
C SER A 136 -8.32 -10.90 -11.29
N SER A 137 -8.79 -9.66 -11.49
CA SER A 137 -8.26 -8.77 -12.53
C SER A 137 -6.81 -8.36 -12.31
N VAL A 138 -6.40 -8.19 -11.05
CA VAL A 138 -4.99 -7.92 -10.73
C VAL A 138 -4.13 -9.13 -11.08
N MET A 139 -4.63 -10.34 -10.79
CA MET A 139 -3.96 -11.58 -11.12
C MET A 139 -3.90 -11.84 -12.63
N GLU A 140 -4.93 -11.49 -13.39
CA GLU A 140 -4.94 -11.56 -14.86
C GLU A 140 -3.91 -10.60 -15.46
N MET A 141 -3.86 -9.35 -14.99
CA MET A 141 -2.84 -8.39 -15.38
C MET A 141 -1.44 -8.89 -15.03
N LYS A 142 -1.23 -9.43 -13.82
CA LYS A 142 0.04 -10.07 -13.42
C LYS A 142 0.47 -11.19 -14.37
N ARG A 143 -0.46 -12.07 -14.77
CA ARG A 143 -0.21 -13.12 -15.77
C ARG A 143 0.16 -12.55 -17.13
N GLY A 144 -0.37 -11.37 -17.48
CA GLY A 144 -0.01 -10.60 -18.67
C GLY A 144 1.34 -9.88 -18.60
N GLY A 145 2.15 -10.10 -17.55
CA GLY A 145 3.47 -9.49 -17.37
C GLY A 145 3.43 -8.09 -16.74
N TRP A 146 2.30 -7.68 -16.15
CA TRP A 146 2.24 -6.46 -15.35
C TRP A 146 2.77 -6.70 -13.93
N GLN A 147 3.43 -5.70 -13.36
CA GLN A 147 3.96 -5.68 -12.00
C GLN A 147 3.22 -4.63 -11.18
N ILE A 148 3.13 -4.81 -9.86
CA ILE A 148 2.48 -3.83 -8.99
C ILE A 148 3.46 -2.68 -8.74
N LYS A 149 3.02 -1.45 -8.97
CA LYS A 149 3.86 -0.25 -8.82
C LYS A 149 4.33 -0.13 -7.37
N GLY A 150 5.64 -0.08 -7.17
CA GLY A 150 6.27 -0.07 -5.84
C GLY A 150 6.81 -1.43 -5.36
N SER A 151 6.45 -2.53 -6.03
CA SER A 151 7.26 -3.76 -5.95
C SER A 151 8.49 -3.56 -6.83
N THR A 152 9.69 -3.66 -6.24
CA THR A 152 10.94 -3.48 -6.98
C THR A 152 10.94 -4.42 -8.19
N PRO A 153 11.17 -3.93 -9.42
CA PRO A 153 11.19 -4.80 -10.58
C PRO A 153 12.25 -5.87 -10.36
N LYS A 154 11.85 -7.15 -10.37
CA LYS A 154 12.81 -8.24 -10.49
C LYS A 154 13.49 -8.05 -11.84
N GLN A 155 14.75 -7.65 -11.84
CA GLN A 155 15.53 -7.64 -13.05
C GLN A 155 15.54 -9.07 -13.61
N PRO A 156 15.24 -9.26 -14.91
CA PRO A 156 15.41 -10.56 -15.53
C PRO A 156 16.92 -10.89 -15.53
N GLY A 157 17.35 -11.78 -14.63
CA GLY A 157 18.75 -12.22 -14.52
C GLY A 157 19.34 -12.35 -13.11
N GLN A 158 18.54 -12.20 -12.04
CA GLN A 158 18.95 -12.54 -10.67
C GLN A 158 18.16 -13.74 -10.12
#